data_AF-A0A7L4TMT9-F1
#
_entry.id   AF-A0A7L4TMT9-F1
#
_cell.length_a   1.000
_cell.length_b   1.000
_cell.length_c   1.000
_cell.angle_alpha   90.00
_cell.angle_beta   90.00
_cell.angle_gamma   90.00
#
_symmetry.space_group_name_H-M   'P 1'
#
loop_
_entity.id
_entity.type
_entity.pdbx_description
1 polymer ?
#
loop_
_entity_poly.entity_id
_entity_poly.type
_entity_poly.pdbx_seq_one_letter_code
_entity_poly.pdbx_strand_id
1 'polypeptide(L)'
;MELNKKEFQEFLTNIEVYIKRLEEKLINKYEINKIDFSYDCIDIVEKYFLSIHEMNIEDINEFWAYISEALIFYVGGEYKLASKSEDVAFTPIIINYGYKEKWKIRLSAEVWRDKLIKKSLPKSLVDHIKSINEKYGKN
;
A
#
# COMPACT_ATOMS: atom_id res chain seq x y z
N MET A 1 9.94 -1.37 -9.66
CA MET A 1 9.07 -1.03 -10.79
C MET A 1 8.92 0.47 -10.72
N GLU A 2 9.34 1.14 -11.79
CA GLU A 2 9.21 2.60 -11.94
C GLU A 2 8.06 2.85 -12.91
N LEU A 3 7.13 3.75 -12.56
CA LEU A 3 6.01 4.14 -13.40
C LEU A 3 6.31 5.44 -14.13
N ASN A 4 6.11 5.45 -15.44
CA ASN A 4 5.98 6.70 -16.17
C ASN A 4 4.62 7.37 -15.86
N LYS A 5 4.44 8.62 -16.33
CA LYS A 5 3.22 9.39 -16.07
C LYS A 5 1.94 8.69 -16.57
N LYS A 6 2.00 8.00 -17.72
CA LYS A 6 0.86 7.28 -18.28
C LYS A 6 0.50 6.06 -17.43
N GLU A 7 1.50 5.25 -17.10
CA GLU A 7 1.34 4.07 -16.24
C GLU A 7 0.82 4.44 -14.85
N PHE A 8 1.25 5.59 -14.32
CA PHE A 8 0.70 6.12 -13.08
C PHE A 8 -0.78 6.50 -13.20
N GLN A 9 -1.20 7.15 -14.29
CA GLN A 9 -2.63 7.46 -14.51
C GLN A 9 -3.47 6.21 -14.72
N GLU A 10 -2.93 5.22 -15.43
CA GLU A 10 -3.55 3.90 -15.57
C GLU A 10 -3.69 3.21 -14.23
N PHE A 11 -2.65 3.24 -13.38
CA PHE A 11 -2.72 2.73 -12.02
C PHE A 11 -3.86 3.38 -11.23
N LEU A 12 -3.92 4.73 -11.21
CA LEU A 12 -4.98 5.47 -10.50
C LEU A 12 -6.39 5.10 -10.99
N THR A 13 -6.56 4.92 -12.30
CA THR A 13 -7.85 4.56 -12.90
C THR A 13 -8.29 3.14 -12.54
N ASN A 14 -7.34 2.27 -12.19
CA ASN A 14 -7.57 0.85 -11.93
C ASN A 14 -7.47 0.45 -10.45
N ILE A 15 -7.37 1.40 -9.50
CA ILE A 15 -7.25 1.11 -8.06
C ILE A 15 -8.34 0.13 -7.59
N GLU A 16 -9.61 0.41 -7.90
CA GLU A 16 -10.74 -0.45 -7.49
C GLU A 16 -10.64 -1.85 -8.10
N VAL A 17 -10.15 -1.95 -9.34
CA VAL A 17 -9.95 -3.22 -10.03
C VAL A 17 -8.87 -4.03 -9.32
N TYR A 18 -7.76 -3.41 -8.93
CA TYR A 18 -6.69 -4.09 -8.19
C TYR A 18 -7.17 -4.56 -6.82
N ILE A 19 -7.90 -3.73 -6.07
CA ILE A 19 -8.44 -4.13 -4.76
C ILE A 19 -9.42 -5.31 -4.91
N LYS A 20 -10.28 -5.29 -5.94
CA LYS A 20 -11.20 -6.39 -6.20
C LYS A 20 -10.47 -7.70 -6.53
N ARG A 21 -9.39 -7.65 -7.32
CA ARG A 21 -8.58 -8.85 -7.61
C ARG A 21 -7.89 -9.40 -6.38
N LEU A 22 -7.36 -8.51 -5.53
CA LEU A 22 -6.81 -8.90 -4.23
C LEU A 22 -7.89 -9.56 -3.37
N GLU A 23 -9.10 -9.03 -3.34
CA GLU A 23 -10.24 -9.60 -2.62
C GLU A 23 -10.53 -11.03 -3.09
N GLU A 24 -10.63 -11.25 -4.39
CA GLU A 24 -10.83 -12.58 -4.97
C GLU A 24 -9.71 -13.56 -4.55
N LYS A 25 -8.44 -13.10 -4.53
CA LYS A 25 -7.29 -13.90 -4.07
C LYS A 25 -7.38 -14.26 -2.58
N LEU A 26 -7.81 -13.33 -1.74
CA LEU A 26 -7.89 -13.54 -0.29
C LEU A 26 -9.11 -14.37 0.13
N ILE A 27 -10.28 -14.17 -0.49
CA ILE A 27 -11.49 -14.99 -0.23
C ILE A 27 -11.15 -16.47 -0.42
N ASN A 28 -10.45 -16.80 -1.51
CA ASN A 28 -10.06 -18.17 -1.83
C ASN A 28 -9.04 -18.79 -0.85
N LYS A 29 -8.30 -17.97 -0.09
CA LYS A 29 -7.15 -18.42 0.71
C LYS A 29 -7.33 -18.27 2.22
N TYR A 30 -8.15 -17.34 2.69
CA TYR A 30 -8.24 -16.94 4.11
C TYR A 30 -9.65 -16.92 4.69
N GLU A 31 -10.64 -17.53 4.03
CA GLU A 31 -12.05 -17.57 4.47
C GLU A 31 -12.63 -16.17 4.83
N ILE A 32 -12.11 -15.12 4.20
CA ILE A 32 -12.68 -13.78 4.33
C ILE A 32 -13.86 -13.64 3.38
N ASN A 33 -14.86 -12.85 3.76
CA ASN A 33 -16.02 -12.57 2.90
C ASN A 33 -15.84 -11.32 2.04
N LYS A 34 -15.02 -10.37 2.51
CA LYS A 34 -14.79 -9.08 1.88
C LYS A 34 -13.50 -8.46 2.41
N ILE A 35 -12.78 -7.74 1.56
CA ILE A 35 -11.69 -6.87 1.98
C ILE A 35 -12.26 -5.54 2.50
N ASP A 36 -11.71 -5.09 3.63
CA ASP A 36 -11.91 -3.75 4.16
C ASP A 36 -10.60 -3.21 4.76
N PHE A 37 -10.67 -2.07 5.45
CA PHE A 37 -9.51 -1.43 6.09
C PHE A 37 -9.48 -1.63 7.61
N SER A 38 -10.22 -2.61 8.14
CA SER A 38 -10.07 -3.01 9.54
C SER A 38 -8.66 -3.57 9.79
N TYR A 39 -8.17 -3.44 11.03
CA TYR A 39 -6.82 -3.92 11.35
C TYR A 39 -6.65 -5.43 11.13
N ASP A 40 -7.69 -6.23 11.42
CA ASP A 40 -7.67 -7.67 11.18
C ASP A 40 -7.55 -8.00 9.67
N CYS A 41 -8.25 -7.25 8.81
CA CYS A 41 -8.15 -7.43 7.37
C CYS A 41 -6.76 -7.04 6.84
N ILE A 42 -6.18 -5.93 7.33
CA ILE A 42 -4.83 -5.50 6.95
C ILE A 42 -3.79 -6.57 7.38
N ASP A 43 -3.94 -7.19 8.55
CA ASP A 43 -3.08 -8.29 9.00
C ASP A 43 -3.16 -9.51 8.06
N ILE A 44 -4.36 -9.83 7.56
CA ILE A 44 -4.56 -10.92 6.59
C ILE A 44 -3.87 -10.58 5.26
N VAL A 45 -4.01 -9.34 4.79
CA VAL A 45 -3.39 -8.88 3.54
C VAL A 45 -1.87 -8.92 3.65
N GLU A 46 -1.30 -8.49 4.78
CA GLU A 46 0.14 -8.59 5.04
C GLU A 46 0.61 -10.04 5.00
N LYS A 47 -0.10 -10.95 5.68
CA LYS A 47 0.20 -12.40 5.66
C LYS A 47 0.15 -12.96 4.24
N TYR A 48 -0.80 -12.52 3.42
CA TYR A 48 -0.89 -12.93 2.03
C TYR A 48 0.35 -12.51 1.25
N PHE A 49 0.73 -11.23 1.28
CA PHE A 49 1.91 -10.75 0.55
C PHE A 49 3.21 -11.36 1.07
N LEU A 50 3.32 -11.62 2.39
CA LEU A 50 4.44 -12.36 2.98
C LEU A 50 4.54 -13.81 2.48
N SER A 51 3.42 -14.41 2.07
CA SER A 51 3.39 -15.79 1.57
C SER A 51 3.77 -15.91 0.09
N ILE A 52 3.83 -14.80 -0.65
CA ILE A 52 4.20 -14.80 -2.07
C ILE A 52 5.71 -14.91 -2.20
N HIS A 53 6.20 -15.96 -2.86
CA HIS A 53 7.63 -16.16 -3.09
C HIS A 53 8.22 -15.09 -4.03
N GLU A 54 7.51 -14.80 -5.13
CA GLU A 54 7.87 -13.78 -6.10
C GLU A 54 6.61 -13.01 -6.53
N MET A 55 6.58 -11.70 -6.24
CA MET A 55 5.50 -10.82 -6.65
C MET A 55 5.66 -10.46 -8.13
N ASN A 56 4.62 -10.69 -8.91
CA ASN A 56 4.55 -10.19 -10.28
C ASN A 56 4.04 -8.73 -10.30
N ILE A 57 3.91 -8.14 -11.49
CA ILE A 57 3.42 -6.75 -11.66
C ILE A 57 2.02 -6.56 -11.08
N GLU A 58 1.15 -7.55 -11.22
CA GLU A 58 -0.21 -7.51 -10.69
C GLU A 58 -0.20 -7.50 -9.17
N ASP A 59 0.56 -8.38 -8.52
CA ASP A 59 0.70 -8.39 -7.06
C ASP A 59 1.25 -7.06 -6.53
N ILE A 60 2.18 -6.43 -7.26
CA ILE A 60 2.74 -5.12 -6.90
C ILE A 60 1.66 -4.02 -6.97
N ASN A 61 0.85 -4.01 -8.03
CA ASN A 61 -0.23 -3.03 -8.18
C ASN A 61 -1.33 -3.24 -7.14
N GLU A 62 -1.68 -4.49 -6.83
CA GLU A 62 -2.61 -4.85 -5.76
C GLU A 62 -2.11 -4.39 -4.40
N PHE A 63 -0.83 -4.63 -4.10
CA PHE A 63 -0.19 -4.15 -2.89
C PHE A 63 -0.26 -2.62 -2.81
N TRP A 64 0.20 -1.93 -3.85
CA TRP A 64 0.18 -0.46 -3.87
C TRP A 64 -1.22 0.10 -3.72
N ALA A 65 -2.21 -0.45 -4.40
CA ALA A 65 -3.60 0.00 -4.29
C ALA A 65 -4.12 -0.18 -2.86
N TYR A 66 -4.02 -1.38 -2.29
CA TYR A 66 -4.60 -1.65 -0.98
C TYR A 66 -3.91 -0.86 0.14
N ILE A 67 -2.58 -0.80 0.17
CA ILE A 67 -1.86 -0.07 1.23
C ILE A 67 -2.12 1.42 1.16
N SER A 68 -2.14 1.97 -0.06
CA SER A 68 -2.39 3.39 -0.27
C SER A 68 -3.80 3.77 0.15
N GLU A 69 -4.81 3.00 -0.25
CA GLU A 69 -6.19 3.24 0.15
C GLU A 69 -6.41 3.07 1.66
N ALA A 70 -5.80 2.06 2.28
CA ALA A 70 -5.86 1.87 3.73
C ALA A 70 -5.27 3.10 4.46
N LEU A 71 -4.14 3.61 4.01
CA LEU A 71 -3.55 4.83 4.57
C LEU A 71 -4.45 6.06 4.36
N ILE A 72 -4.97 6.25 3.15
CA ILE A 72 -5.90 7.36 2.85
C ILE A 72 -7.15 7.28 3.73
N PHE A 73 -7.67 6.08 3.98
CA PHE A 73 -8.82 5.87 4.86
C PHE A 73 -8.57 6.38 6.28
N TYR A 74 -7.40 6.08 6.86
CA TYR A 74 -7.08 6.48 8.24
C TYR A 74 -6.60 7.93 8.37
N VAL A 75 -5.73 8.40 7.47
CA VAL A 75 -5.04 9.69 7.63
C VAL A 75 -5.26 10.68 6.49
N GLY A 76 -6.08 10.33 5.49
CA GLY A 76 -6.28 11.12 4.29
C GLY A 76 -5.04 11.20 3.41
N GLY A 77 -5.08 12.13 2.45
CA GLY A 77 -3.97 12.41 1.54
C GLY A 77 -4.35 12.21 0.08
N GLU A 78 -3.37 12.42 -0.79
CA GLU A 78 -3.53 12.40 -2.24
C GLU A 78 -2.41 11.58 -2.87
N TYR A 79 -2.76 10.80 -3.90
CA TYR A 79 -1.76 10.15 -4.72
C TYR A 79 -0.90 11.16 -5.48
N LYS A 80 0.39 10.88 -5.53
CA LYS A 80 1.33 11.56 -6.39
C LYS A 80 2.35 10.57 -6.94
N LEU A 81 2.92 10.88 -8.09
CA LEU A 81 4.08 10.16 -8.61
C LEU A 81 5.35 10.77 -8.02
N ALA A 82 6.22 9.96 -7.43
CA ALA A 82 7.49 10.44 -6.89
C ALA A 82 8.35 11.08 -7.99
N SER A 83 8.94 12.25 -7.71
CA SER A 83 9.82 12.94 -8.65
C SER A 83 11.15 12.22 -8.83
N LYS A 84 11.85 12.50 -9.93
CA LYS A 84 13.17 11.93 -10.25
C LYS A 84 14.23 12.18 -9.18
N SER A 85 14.10 13.25 -8.41
CA SER A 85 15.02 13.63 -7.34
C SER A 85 14.89 12.80 -6.05
N GLU A 86 14.03 11.79 -6.04
CA GLU A 86 13.71 11.00 -4.85
C GLU A 86 14.27 9.60 -4.96
N ASP A 87 14.68 9.04 -3.83
CA ASP A 87 15.22 7.68 -3.71
C ASP A 87 14.20 6.58 -4.09
N VAL A 88 12.93 6.96 -4.25
CA VAL A 88 11.81 6.13 -4.70
C VAL A 88 11.16 6.72 -5.97
N ALA A 89 11.97 7.35 -6.81
CA ALA A 89 11.53 8.00 -8.05
C ALA A 89 10.52 7.13 -8.80
N PHE A 90 9.51 7.78 -9.38
CA PHE A 90 8.54 7.13 -10.25
C PHE A 90 7.67 6.05 -9.59
N THR A 91 7.57 6.01 -8.25
CA THR A 91 6.60 5.17 -7.54
C THR A 91 5.38 5.95 -7.04
N PRO A 92 4.20 5.31 -6.86
CA PRO A 92 3.08 5.92 -6.17
C PRO A 92 3.44 6.30 -4.73
N ILE A 93 3.12 7.53 -4.34
CA ILE A 93 3.32 8.07 -2.99
C ILE A 93 2.04 8.75 -2.52
N ILE A 94 1.83 8.78 -1.19
CA ILE A 94 0.75 9.57 -0.59
C ILE A 94 1.33 10.86 -0.02
N ILE A 95 0.77 12.00 -0.41
CA ILE A 95 1.14 13.33 0.09
C ILE A 95 -0.04 13.96 0.83
N ASN A 96 0.20 15.08 1.53
CA ASN A 96 -0.86 15.85 2.21
C ASN A 96 -1.67 15.06 3.24
N TYR A 97 -1.13 13.97 3.79
CA TYR A 97 -1.77 13.20 4.86
C TYR A 97 -1.64 13.93 6.19
N GLY A 98 -2.58 13.71 7.11
CA GLY A 98 -2.37 14.09 8.50
C GLY A 98 -2.41 15.58 8.83
N TYR A 99 -3.10 16.38 8.02
CA TYR A 99 -3.14 17.84 8.11
C TYR A 99 -1.75 18.51 8.02
N LYS A 100 -1.24 18.61 6.78
CA LYS A 100 -0.28 19.61 6.28
C LYS A 100 1.14 19.66 6.88
N GLU A 101 1.45 18.97 8.00
CA GLU A 101 2.78 19.05 8.63
C GLU A 101 3.82 18.04 8.09
N LYS A 102 3.39 16.95 7.44
CA LYS A 102 4.31 16.04 6.73
C LYS A 102 3.86 15.74 5.31
N TRP A 103 4.84 15.79 4.40
CA TRP A 103 4.57 15.95 2.98
C TRP A 103 4.65 14.66 2.16
N LYS A 104 4.95 13.49 2.75
CA LYS A 104 5.10 12.24 1.99
C LYS A 104 5.09 10.95 2.83
N ILE A 105 4.26 9.96 2.48
CA ILE A 105 4.45 8.54 2.81
C ILE A 105 5.00 7.87 1.54
N ARG A 106 6.16 7.23 1.69
CA ARG A 106 6.81 6.50 0.61
C ARG A 106 6.35 5.04 0.67
N LEU A 107 5.68 4.59 -0.38
CA LEU A 107 5.24 3.20 -0.53
C LEU A 107 6.08 2.54 -1.62
N SER A 108 7.37 2.31 -1.37
CA SER A 108 8.16 1.51 -2.31
C SER A 108 7.82 0.04 -2.09
N ALA A 109 7.07 -0.56 -3.02
CA ALA A 109 6.79 -1.99 -2.99
C ALA A 109 8.08 -2.82 -3.07
N GLU A 110 9.14 -2.30 -3.69
CA GLU A 110 10.44 -2.99 -3.75
C GLU A 110 11.18 -2.95 -2.43
N VAL A 111 11.22 -1.81 -1.72
CA VAL A 111 11.81 -1.75 -0.38
C VAL A 111 10.98 -2.56 0.62
N TRP A 112 9.65 -2.54 0.48
CA TRP A 112 8.76 -3.42 1.24
C TRP A 112 9.04 -4.88 0.89
N ARG A 113 9.10 -5.26 -0.40
CA ARG A 113 9.44 -6.60 -0.88
C ARG A 113 10.78 -7.08 -0.36
N ASP A 114 11.82 -6.25 -0.41
CA ASP A 114 13.16 -6.61 0.05
C ASP A 114 13.18 -6.86 1.56
N LYS A 115 12.40 -6.08 2.33
CA LYS A 115 12.21 -6.28 3.77
C LYS A 115 11.24 -7.42 4.11
N LEU A 116 10.25 -7.71 3.26
CA LEU A 116 9.35 -8.86 3.33
C LEU A 116 10.16 -10.16 3.15
N ILE A 117 10.97 -10.24 2.09
CA ILE A 117 11.84 -11.40 1.77
C ILE A 117 12.86 -11.64 2.88
N LYS A 118 13.45 -10.57 3.43
CA LYS A 118 14.47 -10.67 4.49
C LYS A 118 13.88 -10.76 5.90
N LYS A 119 12.54 -10.80 6.07
CA LYS A 119 11.83 -10.73 7.36
C LYS A 119 12.38 -9.63 8.29
N SER A 120 12.81 -8.51 7.71
CA SER A 120 13.56 -7.46 8.41
C SER A 120 12.74 -6.19 8.61
N LEU A 121 11.43 -6.25 8.37
CA LEU A 121 10.52 -5.15 8.69
C LEU A 121 10.53 -4.95 10.22
N PRO A 122 10.91 -3.75 10.70
CA PRO A 122 10.96 -3.48 12.14
C PRO A 122 9.56 -3.40 12.80
N LYS A 123 8.50 -3.34 11.98
CA LYS A 123 7.08 -3.30 12.38
C LYS A 123 6.23 -3.99 11.32
N SER A 124 5.12 -4.59 11.71
CA SER A 124 4.10 -5.06 10.76
C SER A 124 3.49 -3.89 9.99
N LEU A 125 2.81 -4.19 8.88
CA LEU A 125 2.05 -3.22 8.11
C LEU A 125 0.98 -2.57 8.98
N VAL A 126 0.24 -3.40 9.74
CA VAL A 126 -0.77 -2.93 10.68
C VAL A 126 -0.18 -1.98 11.70
N ASP A 127 0.96 -2.32 12.31
CA ASP A 127 1.61 -1.46 13.30
C ASP A 127 2.11 -0.15 12.69
N HIS A 128 2.53 -0.19 11.42
CA HIS A 128 2.92 1.00 10.69
C HIS A 128 1.73 1.93 10.45
N ILE A 129 0.61 1.39 9.96
CA ILE A 129 -0.62 2.16 9.71
C ILE A 129 -1.20 2.68 11.04
N LYS A 130 -1.24 1.86 12.10
CA LYS A 130 -1.66 2.28 13.45
C LYS A 130 -0.80 3.42 13.96
N SER A 131 0.53 3.31 13.90
CA SER A 131 1.43 4.35 14.36
C SER A 131 1.28 5.66 13.57
N ILE A 132 0.94 5.59 12.28
CA ILE A 132 0.64 6.77 11.46
C ILE A 132 -0.73 7.36 11.87
N ASN A 133 -1.74 6.52 12.06
CA ASN A 133 -3.08 6.94 12.50
C ASN A 133 -3.08 7.56 13.90
N GLU A 134 -2.36 6.98 14.87
CA GLU A 134 -2.23 7.55 16.22
C GLU A 134 -1.61 8.95 16.20
N LYS A 135 -0.68 9.18 15.25
CA LYS A 135 0.06 10.43 15.17
C LYS A 135 -0.66 11.50 14.35
N TYR A 136 -1.39 11.10 13.32
CA TYR A 136 -1.90 12.01 12.29
C TYR A 136 -3.36 11.74 11.89
N GLY A 137 -3.99 10.71 12.45
CA GLY A 137 -5.37 10.34 12.19
C GLY A 137 -6.34 11.43 12.58
N LYS A 138 -7.49 11.41 11.91
CA LYS A 138 -8.60 12.29 12.25
C LYS A 138 -9.25 11.73 13.51
N ASN A 139 -8.93 12.30 14.68
CA ASN A 139 -9.76 12.15 15.88
C ASN A 139 -11.12 12.84 15.66
#